data_AF-A0A1S2PNS5-F1
#
_entry.id   AF-A0A1S2PNS5-F1
#
_cell.length_a   1.000
_cell.length_b   1.000
_cell.length_c   1.000
_cell.angle_alpha   90.00
_cell.angle_beta   90.00
_cell.angle_gamma   90.00
#
_symmetry.space_group_name_H-M   'P 1'
#
loop_
_entity.id
_entity.type
_entity.pdbx_description
1 polymer ?
#
loop_
_entity_poly.entity_id
_entity_poly.type
_entity_poly.pdbx_seq_one_letter_code
_entity_poly.pdbx_strand_id
1 'polypeptide(L)'
;MRLRLREFRPRTGPYAHRVVQPWQPLRHTSLRAPEPIGLLLGDHEGLNRLAGLFSFAAYSPHTIVHVPLRDGVPPDEGVGDLVDLVLVHHSLGLRAGRWPELRRKLRHGTPLTVRTDEARTARDAAAWRAGLGRADFRDELRHATHARTFLLFGSRKSFAETATGFAHAAGHGPFQRGVGEGRMAYLGSFLPLVESPGGGHPVEVMVCFKPYPPYAHFRRPGEPVRGVRRPGAPATRPRRPAAAP
;
A
#
# COMPACT_ATOMS: atom_id res chain seq x y z
N MET A 1 0.70 13.16 -3.30
CA MET A 1 2.02 12.47 -3.45
C MET A 1 2.39 12.44 -4.93
N ARG A 2 3.69 12.38 -5.27
CA ARG A 2 4.15 12.23 -6.66
C ARG A 2 4.70 10.81 -6.86
N LEU A 3 4.12 10.05 -7.78
CA LEU A 3 4.56 8.70 -8.13
C LEU A 3 5.35 8.73 -9.44
N ARG A 4 6.46 8.00 -9.46
CA ARG A 4 7.20 7.67 -10.69
C ARG A 4 6.84 6.26 -11.09
N LEU A 5 6.27 6.13 -12.28
CA LEU A 5 5.74 4.90 -12.83
C LEU A 5 6.39 4.60 -14.18
N ARG A 6 6.22 3.36 -14.63
CA ARG A 6 6.52 2.92 -15.98
C ARG A 6 5.21 2.47 -16.62
N GLU A 7 4.83 3.08 -17.74
CA GLU A 7 3.63 2.74 -18.51
C GLU A 7 3.99 1.76 -19.63
N PHE A 8 3.12 0.78 -19.84
CA PHE A 8 3.18 -0.19 -20.93
C PHE A 8 1.84 -0.22 -21.65
N ARG A 9 1.89 -0.47 -22.96
CA ARG A 9 0.69 -0.66 -23.80
C ARG A 9 0.69 -2.01 -24.52
N PRO A 10 0.67 -3.14 -23.77
CA PRO A 10 0.58 -4.45 -24.40
C PRO A 10 -0.76 -4.62 -25.15
N ARG A 11 -0.70 -5.37 -26.26
CA ARG A 11 -1.89 -5.79 -27.01
C ARG A 11 -2.18 -7.27 -26.79
N THR A 12 -3.45 -7.61 -26.64
CA THR A 12 -3.97 -8.98 -26.44
C THR A 12 -5.10 -9.19 -27.45
N GLY A 13 -4.81 -9.88 -28.56
CA GLY A 13 -5.72 -9.90 -29.71
C GLY A 13 -6.03 -8.48 -30.20
N PRO A 14 -7.31 -8.08 -30.34
CA PRO A 14 -7.69 -6.74 -30.79
C PRO A 14 -7.60 -5.66 -29.70
N TYR A 15 -7.40 -6.03 -28.43
CA TYR A 15 -7.47 -5.10 -27.31
C TYR A 15 -6.10 -4.57 -26.90
N ALA A 16 -5.98 -3.25 -26.76
CA ALA A 16 -4.83 -2.61 -26.14
C ALA A 16 -5.13 -2.36 -24.65
N HIS A 17 -4.22 -2.77 -23.77
CA HIS A 17 -4.34 -2.52 -22.33
C HIS A 17 -3.30 -1.49 -21.89
N ARG A 18 -3.68 -0.63 -20.96
CA ARG A 18 -2.73 0.24 -20.27
C ARG A 18 -2.32 -0.42 -18.96
N VAL A 19 -1.04 -0.75 -18.82
CA VAL A 19 -0.49 -1.33 -17.60
C VAL A 19 0.56 -0.36 -17.05
N VAL A 20 0.53 -0.08 -15.76
CA VAL A 20 1.58 0.70 -15.09
C VAL A 20 2.26 -0.12 -14.00
N GLN A 21 3.54 0.15 -13.79
CA GLN A 21 4.32 -0.39 -12.68
C GLN A 21 5.02 0.74 -11.91
N PRO A 22 5.35 0.55 -10.64
CA PRO A 22 6.32 1.40 -9.95
C PRO A 22 7.62 1.48 -10.74
N TRP A 23 8.21 2.67 -10.85
CA TRP A 23 9.49 2.84 -11.55
C TRP A 23 10.63 2.07 -10.86
N GLN A 24 10.60 2.05 -9.53
CA GLN A 24 11.48 1.23 -8.69
C GLN A 24 10.62 0.18 -7.97
N PRO A 25 11.09 -1.07 -7.88
CA PRO A 25 10.45 -2.08 -7.04
C PRO A 25 10.28 -1.57 -5.60
N LEU A 26 9.21 -1.99 -4.94
CA LEU A 26 9.00 -1.75 -3.52
C LEU A 26 9.84 -2.77 -2.75
N ARG A 27 11.13 -2.45 -2.57
CA ARG A 27 12.14 -3.42 -2.11
C ARG A 27 11.84 -4.05 -0.75
N HIS A 28 11.24 -3.29 0.16
CA HIS A 28 10.88 -3.77 1.51
C HIS A 28 9.37 -3.93 1.64
N THR A 29 8.74 -4.44 0.60
CA THR A 29 7.32 -4.75 0.59
C THR A 29 7.11 -6.09 -0.06
N SER A 30 6.38 -6.95 0.62
CA SER A 30 6.09 -8.31 0.16
C SER A 30 4.64 -8.64 0.40
N LEU A 31 4.06 -9.44 -0.50
CA LEU A 31 2.75 -10.04 -0.32
C LEU A 31 2.90 -11.55 -0.41
N ARG A 32 2.44 -12.25 0.62
CA ARG A 32 2.26 -13.70 0.61
C ARG A 32 0.84 -14.03 0.18
N ALA A 33 0.70 -15.03 -0.68
CA ALA A 33 -0.59 -15.47 -1.19
C ALA A 33 -1.54 -15.79 -0.02
N PRO A 34 -2.79 -15.33 -0.06
CA PRO A 34 -3.75 -15.74 0.95
C PRO A 34 -4.19 -17.18 0.75
N GLU A 35 -4.06 -18.00 1.79
CA GLU A 35 -4.72 -19.32 1.91
C GLU A 35 -4.74 -19.77 3.39
N PRO A 36 -5.77 -19.44 4.20
CA PRO A 36 -6.85 -18.46 3.97
C PRO A 36 -6.44 -17.01 4.30
N ILE A 37 -5.32 -16.81 5.00
CA ILE A 37 -4.83 -15.50 5.44
C ILE A 37 -3.52 -15.19 4.72
N GLY A 38 -3.52 -14.12 3.94
CA GLY A 38 -2.33 -13.55 3.32
C GLY A 38 -1.66 -12.54 4.25
N LEU A 39 -0.38 -12.31 4.01
CA LEU A 39 0.41 -11.32 4.75
C LEU A 39 1.02 -10.32 3.78
N LEU A 40 0.61 -9.07 3.91
CA LEU A 40 1.27 -7.93 3.31
C LEU A 40 2.17 -7.28 4.36
N LEU A 41 3.47 -7.35 4.13
CA LEU A 41 4.47 -6.75 5.00
C LEU A 41 5.11 -5.57 4.27
N GLY A 42 5.22 -4.42 4.93
CA GLY A 42 5.85 -3.24 4.34
C GLY A 42 6.49 -2.32 5.37
N ASP A 43 7.52 -1.58 4.95
CA ASP A 43 8.04 -0.46 5.71
C ASP A 43 7.26 0.84 5.41
N HIS A 44 7.71 1.96 6.01
CA HIS A 44 7.05 3.25 5.83
C HIS A 44 7.00 3.69 4.36
N GLU A 45 8.09 3.47 3.61
CA GLU A 45 8.15 3.86 2.20
C GLU A 45 7.27 2.96 1.34
N GLY A 46 7.34 1.66 1.54
CA GLY A 46 6.56 0.65 0.84
C GLY A 46 5.07 0.85 0.99
N LEU A 47 4.59 1.02 2.22
CA LEU A 47 3.17 1.25 2.50
C LEU A 47 2.70 2.61 1.95
N ASN A 48 3.50 3.67 2.02
CA ASN A 48 3.14 4.95 1.38
C ASN A 48 3.07 4.84 -0.15
N ARG A 49 3.99 4.10 -0.77
CA ARG A 49 3.96 3.85 -2.22
C ARG A 49 2.72 3.03 -2.60
N LEU A 50 2.36 2.01 -1.83
CA LEU A 50 1.11 1.27 -2.00
C LEU A 50 -0.12 2.17 -1.87
N ALA A 51 -0.17 3.04 -0.85
CA ALA A 51 -1.25 4.02 -0.71
C ALA A 51 -1.43 4.87 -1.97
N GLY A 52 -0.31 5.34 -2.55
CA GLY A 52 -0.34 6.06 -3.82
C GLY A 52 -0.82 5.24 -4.99
N LEU A 53 -0.37 3.99 -5.12
CA LEU A 53 -0.73 3.11 -6.23
C LEU A 53 -2.23 2.78 -6.20
N PHE A 54 -2.80 2.55 -5.02
CA PHE A 54 -4.25 2.38 -4.83
C PHE A 54 -5.02 3.67 -5.11
N SER A 55 -4.54 4.81 -4.64
CA SER A 55 -5.14 6.12 -4.97
C SER A 55 -5.13 6.36 -6.49
N PHE A 56 -4.02 6.06 -7.17
CA PHE A 56 -3.95 6.15 -8.62
C PHE A 56 -4.94 5.19 -9.32
N ALA A 57 -5.03 3.93 -8.87
CA ALA A 57 -5.98 2.95 -9.41
C ALA A 57 -7.44 3.42 -9.26
N ALA A 58 -7.77 4.08 -8.14
CA ALA A 58 -9.10 4.63 -7.88
C ALA A 58 -9.55 5.65 -8.95
N TYR A 59 -8.61 6.42 -9.50
CA TYR A 59 -8.89 7.47 -10.49
C TYR A 59 -8.46 7.11 -11.92
N SER A 60 -8.07 5.86 -12.16
CA SER A 60 -7.64 5.39 -13.48
C SER A 60 -8.34 4.09 -13.87
N PRO A 61 -9.67 4.12 -14.12
CA PRO A 61 -10.49 2.93 -14.31
C PRO A 61 -10.10 2.07 -15.53
N HIS A 62 -9.36 2.64 -16.48
CA HIS A 62 -8.89 1.95 -17.68
C HIS A 62 -7.41 1.53 -17.60
N THR A 63 -6.85 1.50 -16.39
CA THR A 63 -5.44 1.17 -16.16
C THR A 63 -5.31 0.00 -15.20
N ILE A 64 -4.45 -0.95 -15.56
CA ILE A 64 -4.02 -2.04 -14.69
C ILE A 64 -2.77 -1.56 -13.94
N VAL A 65 -2.78 -1.62 -12.61
CA VAL A 65 -1.59 -1.33 -11.80
C VAL A 65 -0.96 -2.65 -11.39
N HIS A 66 0.26 -2.92 -11.85
CA HIS A 66 1.02 -4.11 -11.48
C HIS A 66 2.16 -3.74 -10.55
N VAL A 67 2.16 -4.34 -9.36
CA VAL A 67 3.17 -4.15 -8.33
C VAL A 67 3.97 -5.46 -8.21
N PRO A 68 5.20 -5.52 -8.76
CA PRO A 68 6.04 -6.71 -8.71
C PRO A 68 6.65 -6.83 -7.30
N LEU A 69 5.96 -7.51 -6.39
CA LEU A 69 6.35 -7.64 -4.99
C LEU A 69 7.25 -8.86 -4.73
N ARG A 70 7.28 -9.82 -5.66
CA ARG A 70 8.06 -11.05 -5.51
C ARG A 70 9.57 -10.86 -5.65
N ASP A 71 10.00 -9.80 -6.34
CA ASP A 71 11.41 -9.50 -6.62
C ASP A 71 12.01 -8.52 -5.59
N GLY A 72 11.29 -8.25 -4.51
CA GLY A 72 11.77 -7.47 -3.37
C GLY A 72 12.81 -8.22 -2.54
N VAL A 73 13.30 -7.58 -1.48
CA VAL A 73 14.10 -8.30 -0.48
C VAL A 73 13.19 -9.31 0.22
N PRO A 74 13.60 -10.58 0.33
CA PRO A 74 12.80 -11.58 1.02
C PRO A 74 12.50 -11.15 2.46
N PRO A 75 11.22 -11.16 2.88
CA PRO A 75 10.86 -10.90 4.26
C PRO A 75 11.38 -12.04 5.14
N ASP A 76 11.82 -11.72 6.34
CA ASP A 76 12.26 -12.66 7.37
C ASP A 76 11.09 -13.25 8.18
N GLU A 77 9.86 -12.77 7.96
CA GLU A 77 8.64 -13.25 8.59
C GLU A 77 7.54 -13.65 7.57
N GLY A 78 6.57 -14.44 8.06
CA GLY A 78 5.41 -14.92 7.31
C GLY A 78 5.60 -16.28 6.62
N VAL A 79 4.48 -16.94 6.32
CA VAL A 79 4.42 -18.27 5.70
C VAL A 79 3.69 -18.18 4.36
N GLY A 80 4.07 -19.02 3.40
CA GLY A 80 3.45 -19.10 2.08
C GLY A 80 4.21 -18.40 0.97
N ASP A 81 3.72 -18.55 -0.26
CA ASP A 81 4.41 -18.10 -1.47
C ASP A 81 4.34 -16.59 -1.67
N LEU A 82 5.47 -16.00 -2.09
CA LEU A 82 5.49 -14.62 -2.56
C LEU A 82 4.77 -14.47 -3.90
N VAL A 83 3.87 -13.48 -3.97
CA VAL A 83 3.06 -13.16 -5.13
C VAL A 83 3.17 -11.68 -5.52
N ASP A 84 2.96 -11.40 -6.80
CA ASP A 84 2.76 -10.04 -7.30
C ASP A 84 1.36 -9.53 -6.91
N LEU A 85 1.19 -8.20 -6.85
CA LEU A 85 -0.12 -7.58 -6.66
C LEU A 85 -0.56 -6.88 -7.94
N VAL A 86 -1.81 -7.08 -8.36
CA VAL A 86 -2.40 -6.39 -9.51
C VAL A 86 -3.72 -5.74 -9.11
N LEU A 87 -3.86 -4.45 -9.39
CA LEU A 87 -5.07 -3.67 -9.16
C LEU A 87 -5.79 -3.43 -10.48
N VAL A 88 -7.06 -3.77 -10.52
CA VAL A 88 -7.90 -3.63 -11.70
C VAL A 88 -9.22 -2.99 -11.29
N HIS A 89 -9.60 -1.90 -11.95
CA HIS A 89 -10.97 -1.41 -11.79
C HIS A 89 -11.94 -2.42 -12.40
N HIS A 90 -12.99 -2.80 -11.66
CA HIS A 90 -13.91 -3.87 -12.08
C HIS A 90 -14.55 -3.63 -13.47
N SER A 91 -14.77 -2.37 -13.85
CA SER A 91 -15.31 -2.02 -15.16
C SER A 91 -14.39 -2.35 -16.34
N LEU A 92 -13.10 -2.60 -16.11
CA LEU A 92 -12.16 -3.00 -17.16
C LEU A 92 -12.39 -4.44 -17.64
N GLY A 93 -13.06 -5.28 -16.85
CA GLY A 93 -13.43 -6.65 -17.24
C GLY A 93 -12.24 -7.59 -17.48
N LEU A 94 -11.04 -7.29 -16.95
CA LEU A 94 -9.88 -8.17 -17.07
C LEU A 94 -10.15 -9.50 -16.34
N ARG A 95 -10.01 -10.62 -17.03
CA ARG A 95 -10.04 -11.95 -16.40
C ARG A 95 -8.66 -12.32 -15.86
N ALA A 96 -8.59 -12.89 -14.65
CA ALA A 96 -7.35 -13.29 -14.01
C ALA A 96 -6.47 -14.21 -14.89
N GLY A 97 -7.09 -15.16 -15.61
CA GLY A 97 -6.38 -16.06 -16.53
C GLY A 97 -5.69 -15.38 -17.73
N ARG A 98 -6.04 -14.12 -18.05
CA ARG A 98 -5.36 -13.33 -19.11
C ARG A 98 -4.11 -12.61 -18.61
N TRP A 99 -3.94 -12.49 -17.30
CA TRP A 99 -2.82 -11.77 -16.72
C TRP A 99 -1.44 -12.33 -17.13
N PRO A 100 -1.18 -13.65 -17.16
CA PRO A 100 0.13 -14.16 -17.56
C PRO A 100 0.53 -13.75 -18.98
N GLU A 101 -0.42 -13.73 -19.91
CA GLU A 101 -0.20 -13.30 -21.30
C GLU A 101 0.19 -11.82 -21.35
N LEU A 102 -0.52 -10.96 -20.61
CA LEU A 102 -0.23 -9.53 -20.49
C LEU A 102 1.13 -9.27 -19.84
N ARG A 103 1.40 -9.93 -18.71
CA ARG A 103 2.65 -9.80 -17.95
C ARG A 103 3.87 -10.13 -18.83
N ARG A 104 3.77 -11.17 -19.67
CA ARG A 104 4.83 -11.56 -20.61
C ARG A 104 5.11 -10.51 -21.69
N LYS A 105 4.24 -9.53 -21.92
CA LYS A 105 4.42 -8.46 -22.92
C LYS A 105 4.95 -7.15 -22.32
N LEU A 106 5.12 -7.07 -20.99
CA LEU A 106 5.72 -5.91 -20.32
C LEU A 106 7.24 -5.94 -20.50
N ARG A 107 7.75 -5.28 -21.54
CA ARG A 107 9.20 -5.22 -21.85
C ARG A 107 9.71 -3.79 -21.94
N HIS A 108 9.20 -3.04 -22.90
CA HIS A 108 9.58 -1.65 -23.13
C HIS A 108 8.47 -0.75 -22.61
N GLY A 109 8.71 -0.14 -21.45
CA GLY A 109 7.78 0.80 -20.84
C GLY A 109 8.30 2.22 -20.88
N THR A 110 7.41 3.18 -21.00
CA THR A 110 7.73 4.61 -21.01
C THR A 110 7.67 5.19 -19.59
N PRO A 111 8.57 6.13 -19.23
CA PRO A 111 8.47 6.82 -17.96
C PRO A 111 7.17 7.62 -17.85
N LEU A 112 6.52 7.56 -16.69
CA LEU A 112 5.31 8.30 -16.37
C LEU A 112 5.45 8.90 -14.97
N THR A 113 5.08 10.16 -14.80
CA THR A 113 4.96 10.77 -13.47
C THR A 113 3.53 11.18 -13.24
N VAL A 114 2.95 10.77 -12.12
CA VAL A 114 1.57 11.11 -11.74
C VAL A 114 1.54 11.74 -10.36
N ARG A 115 0.54 12.57 -10.12
CA ARG A 115 0.24 13.11 -8.79
C ARG A 115 -1.07 12.49 -8.29
N THR A 116 -1.05 12.03 -7.05
CA THR A 116 -2.25 11.62 -6.33
C THR A 116 -2.88 12.85 -5.67
N ASP A 117 -4.19 12.79 -5.45
CA ASP A 117 -4.97 13.78 -4.73
C ASP A 117 -5.46 13.15 -3.42
N GLU A 118 -4.73 13.40 -2.34
CA GLU A 118 -5.02 12.85 -1.02
C GLU A 118 -6.38 13.29 -0.48
N ALA A 119 -6.75 14.56 -0.69
CA ALA A 119 -8.02 15.10 -0.19
C ALA A 119 -9.21 14.45 -0.91
N ARG A 120 -9.11 14.25 -2.23
CA ARG A 120 -10.11 13.51 -3.00
C ARG A 120 -10.17 12.04 -2.59
N THR A 121 -9.01 11.42 -2.38
CA THR A 121 -8.92 10.02 -1.90
C THR A 121 -9.63 9.86 -0.56
N ALA A 122 -9.39 10.77 0.38
CA ALA A 122 -10.02 10.75 1.70
C ALA A 122 -11.55 10.93 1.62
N ARG A 123 -12.04 11.81 0.73
CA ARG A 123 -13.49 11.97 0.52
C ARG A 123 -14.15 10.72 -0.04
N ASP A 124 -13.55 10.07 -1.02
CA ASP A 124 -14.11 8.85 -1.61
C ASP A 124 -14.04 7.66 -0.63
N ALA A 125 -12.98 7.58 0.18
CA ALA A 125 -12.87 6.64 1.30
C ALA A 125 -13.97 6.84 2.34
N ALA A 126 -14.21 8.09 2.78
CA ALA A 126 -15.32 8.42 3.67
C ALA A 126 -16.69 8.06 3.07
N ALA A 127 -16.89 8.29 1.77
CA ALA A 127 -18.11 7.89 1.07
C ALA A 127 -18.28 6.36 1.00
N TRP A 128 -17.19 5.61 0.86
CA TRP A 128 -17.19 4.15 0.94
C TRP A 128 -17.66 3.70 2.34
N ARG A 129 -17.03 4.22 3.40
CA ARG A 129 -17.38 3.89 4.80
C ARG A 129 -18.83 4.25 5.14
N ALA A 130 -19.33 5.39 4.69
CA ALA A 130 -20.72 5.81 4.90
C ALA A 130 -21.75 4.92 4.18
N GLY A 131 -21.32 4.19 3.15
CA GLY A 131 -22.13 3.22 2.42
C GLY A 131 -22.18 1.83 3.08
N LEU A 132 -21.24 1.52 3.99
CA LEU A 132 -21.21 0.23 4.67
C LEU A 132 -22.51 -0.04 5.42
N GLY A 133 -22.97 -1.29 5.35
CA GLY A 133 -24.22 -1.73 6.00
C GLY A 133 -25.50 -1.31 5.27
N ARG A 134 -25.42 -0.54 4.18
CA ARG A 134 -26.59 -0.26 3.34
C ARG A 134 -26.89 -1.45 2.43
N ALA A 135 -28.18 -1.75 2.25
CA ALA A 135 -28.63 -2.87 1.42
C ALA A 135 -28.25 -2.75 -0.06
N ASP A 136 -28.02 -1.53 -0.55
CA ASP A 136 -27.63 -1.22 -1.93
C ASP A 136 -26.11 -1.08 -2.11
N PHE A 137 -25.30 -1.40 -1.10
CA PHE A 137 -23.86 -1.27 -1.19
C PHE A 137 -23.26 -2.24 -2.23
N ARG A 138 -22.61 -1.70 -3.27
CA ARG A 138 -21.99 -2.46 -4.38
C ARG A 138 -20.48 -2.29 -4.49
N ASP A 139 -19.87 -1.49 -3.62
CA ASP A 139 -18.45 -1.14 -3.69
C ASP A 139 -17.57 -2.22 -3.03
N GLU A 140 -17.68 -3.45 -3.53
CA GLU A 140 -16.94 -4.63 -3.08
C GLU A 140 -15.49 -4.63 -3.59
N LEU A 141 -14.62 -5.33 -2.87
CA LEU A 141 -13.28 -5.67 -3.33
C LEU A 141 -13.22 -7.18 -3.58
N ARG A 142 -13.17 -7.57 -4.85
CA ARG A 142 -13.07 -8.98 -5.25
C ARG A 142 -11.63 -9.37 -5.48
N HIS A 143 -11.32 -10.65 -5.36
CA HIS A 143 -9.96 -11.14 -5.57
C HIS A 143 -9.90 -12.38 -6.45
N ALA A 144 -8.72 -12.65 -7.00
CA ALA A 144 -8.36 -13.92 -7.59
C ALA A 144 -6.85 -14.13 -7.47
N THR A 145 -6.42 -15.35 -7.16
CA THR A 145 -5.00 -15.72 -7.20
C THR A 145 -4.73 -16.53 -8.47
N HIS A 146 -3.81 -16.08 -9.31
CA HIS A 146 -3.46 -16.81 -10.52
C HIS A 146 -2.00 -16.58 -10.91
N ALA A 147 -1.28 -17.65 -11.27
CA ALA A 147 0.11 -17.61 -11.73
C ALA A 147 1.04 -16.76 -10.83
N ARG A 148 0.96 -17.00 -9.51
CA ARG A 148 1.69 -16.27 -8.45
C ARG A 148 1.43 -14.76 -8.47
N THR A 149 0.20 -14.37 -8.78
CA THR A 149 -0.28 -12.99 -8.73
C THR A 149 -1.58 -12.97 -7.96
N PHE A 150 -1.68 -12.08 -6.99
CA PHE A 150 -2.92 -11.73 -6.33
C PHE A 150 -3.55 -10.54 -7.05
N LEU A 151 -4.71 -10.75 -7.67
CA LEU A 151 -5.44 -9.73 -8.39
C LEU A 151 -6.57 -9.21 -7.51
N LEU A 152 -6.68 -7.89 -7.42
CA LEU A 152 -7.76 -7.17 -6.78
C LEU A 152 -8.60 -6.44 -7.82
N PHE A 153 -9.91 -6.69 -7.76
CA PHE A 153 -10.92 -6.04 -8.59
C PHE A 153 -11.77 -5.13 -7.70
N GLY A 154 -11.60 -3.82 -7.87
CA GLY A 154 -12.24 -2.83 -7.00
C GLY A 154 -12.95 -1.74 -7.78
N SER A 155 -13.68 -0.90 -7.07
CA SER A 155 -14.20 0.37 -7.57
C SER A 155 -13.27 1.50 -7.19
N ARG A 156 -13.56 2.71 -7.70
CA ARG A 156 -12.92 3.94 -7.21
C ARG A 156 -12.96 4.05 -5.69
N LYS A 157 -14.11 3.79 -5.06
CA LYS A 157 -14.30 3.96 -3.63
C LYS A 157 -13.57 2.88 -2.82
N SER A 158 -13.61 1.61 -3.23
CA SER A 158 -12.90 0.55 -2.50
C SER A 158 -11.38 0.67 -2.62
N PHE A 159 -10.86 1.13 -3.77
CA PHE A 159 -9.44 1.46 -3.89
C PHE A 159 -9.04 2.72 -3.10
N ALA A 160 -9.88 3.76 -3.07
CA ALA A 160 -9.62 4.93 -2.26
C ALA A 160 -9.59 4.60 -0.76
N GLU A 161 -10.52 3.78 -0.28
CA GLU A 161 -10.52 3.32 1.10
C GLU A 161 -9.24 2.52 1.43
N THR A 162 -8.90 1.54 0.58
CA THR A 162 -7.68 0.74 0.77
C THR A 162 -6.42 1.61 0.76
N ALA A 163 -6.38 2.64 -0.10
CA ALA A 163 -5.30 3.63 -0.10
C ALA A 163 -5.16 4.36 1.25
N THR A 164 -6.27 4.77 1.86
CA THR A 164 -6.24 5.41 3.19
C THR A 164 -5.80 4.44 4.29
N GLY A 165 -6.16 3.15 4.19
CA GLY A 165 -5.66 2.11 5.10
C GLY A 165 -4.15 1.97 5.05
N PHE A 166 -3.56 1.94 3.85
CA PHE A 166 -2.10 1.92 3.69
C PHE A 166 -1.41 3.19 4.20
N ALA A 167 -1.99 4.36 3.93
CA ALA A 167 -1.46 5.62 4.45
C ALA A 167 -1.49 5.66 5.98
N HIS A 168 -2.58 5.16 6.58
CA HIS A 168 -2.69 4.98 8.02
C HIS A 168 -1.60 4.04 8.55
N ALA A 169 -1.44 2.87 7.92
CA ALA A 169 -0.44 1.88 8.31
C ALA A 169 1.00 2.43 8.19
N ALA A 170 1.31 3.16 7.13
CA ALA A 170 2.60 3.83 6.96
C ALA A 170 2.86 4.87 8.05
N GLY A 171 1.84 5.65 8.43
CA GLY A 171 1.94 6.69 9.46
C GLY A 171 2.04 6.14 10.89
N HIS A 172 1.30 5.07 11.21
CA HIS A 172 1.18 4.56 12.58
C HIS A 172 2.14 3.41 12.88
N GLY A 173 2.53 2.64 11.86
CA GLY A 173 3.43 1.50 11.99
C GLY A 173 4.73 1.79 12.74
N PRO A 174 5.46 2.89 12.45
CA PRO A 174 6.67 3.27 13.17
C PRO A 174 6.51 3.41 14.70
N PHE A 175 5.30 3.72 15.15
CA PHE A 175 4.99 4.01 16.55
C PHE A 175 4.48 2.79 17.32
N GLN A 176 4.32 1.64 16.66
CA GLN A 176 3.88 0.41 17.30
C GLN A 176 4.94 -0.13 18.27
N ARG A 177 4.47 -0.88 19.26
CA ARG A 177 5.32 -1.50 20.29
C ARG A 177 6.21 -2.58 19.65
N GLY A 178 7.49 -2.61 20.02
CA GLY A 178 8.44 -3.62 19.54
C GLY A 178 8.97 -3.42 18.11
N VAL A 179 8.41 -2.47 17.35
CA VAL A 179 8.88 -2.16 15.99
C VAL A 179 10.35 -1.72 15.96
N GLY A 180 10.78 -0.88 16.92
CA GLY A 180 12.18 -0.49 17.03
C GLY A 180 13.16 -1.63 17.36
N GLU A 181 12.62 -2.77 17.83
CA GLU A 181 13.39 -4.00 18.09
C GLU A 181 13.35 -4.97 16.89
N GLY A 182 12.72 -4.57 15.77
CA GLY A 182 12.58 -5.40 14.58
C GLY A 182 11.35 -6.31 14.56
N ARG A 183 10.40 -6.16 15.49
CA ARG A 183 9.15 -6.93 15.46
C ARG A 183 8.18 -6.36 14.42
N MET A 184 7.44 -7.23 13.73
CA MET A 184 6.31 -6.77 12.94
C MET A 184 5.17 -6.25 13.82
N ALA A 185 4.34 -5.36 13.27
CA ALA A 185 3.12 -4.89 13.90
C ALA A 185 1.93 -4.98 12.94
N TYR A 186 0.86 -5.63 13.37
CA TYR A 186 -0.41 -5.67 12.65
C TYR A 186 -1.11 -4.30 12.71
N LEU A 187 -1.61 -3.83 11.57
CA LEU A 187 -2.21 -2.49 11.43
C LEU A 187 -3.61 -2.52 10.80
N GLY A 188 -4.16 -3.71 10.62
CA GLY A 188 -5.45 -3.94 9.97
C GLY A 188 -5.31 -4.89 8.79
N SER A 189 -6.42 -5.10 8.10
CA SER A 189 -6.48 -5.97 6.93
C SER A 189 -7.04 -5.23 5.73
N PHE A 190 -6.97 -5.84 4.55
CA PHE A 190 -7.77 -5.37 3.42
C PHE A 190 -9.26 -5.33 3.78
N LEU A 191 -10.00 -4.52 3.03
CA LEU A 191 -11.47 -4.54 3.05
C LEU A 191 -11.96 -5.98 2.89
N PRO A 192 -13.12 -6.34 3.48
CA PRO A 192 -13.67 -7.69 3.34
C PRO A 192 -13.62 -8.14 1.88
N LEU A 193 -12.81 -9.15 1.61
CA LEU A 193 -12.58 -9.62 0.25
C LEU A 193 -13.73 -10.57 -0.10
N VAL A 194 -14.48 -10.20 -1.14
CA VAL A 194 -15.59 -11.01 -1.63
C VAL A 194 -15.01 -12.09 -2.52
N GLU A 195 -15.23 -13.35 -2.12
CA GLU A 195 -14.87 -14.51 -2.93
C GLU A 195 -15.69 -14.57 -4.22
N SER A 196 -15.14 -15.24 -5.23
CA SER A 196 -15.96 -15.65 -6.39
C SER A 196 -16.99 -16.70 -5.94
N PRO A 197 -18.14 -16.87 -6.65
CA PRO A 197 -19.16 -17.84 -6.26
C PRO A 197 -18.56 -19.24 -6.14
N GLY A 198 -18.55 -19.80 -4.93
CA GLY A 198 -17.83 -21.06 -4.63
C GLY A 198 -17.74 -21.43 -3.14
N GLY A 199 -17.78 -20.44 -2.24
CA GLY A 199 -17.85 -20.66 -0.79
C GLY A 199 -16.53 -21.13 -0.17
N GLY A 200 -16.03 -20.36 0.80
CA GLY A 200 -14.80 -20.58 1.55
C GLY A 200 -14.71 -19.65 2.75
N HIS A 201 -13.70 -19.84 3.60
CA HIS A 201 -13.38 -18.88 4.66
C HIS A 201 -13.02 -17.53 4.03
N PRO A 202 -13.51 -16.40 4.57
CA PRO A 202 -13.21 -15.10 4.00
C PRO A 202 -11.69 -14.93 3.88
N VAL A 203 -11.22 -14.80 2.64
CA VAL A 203 -9.82 -14.53 2.37
C VAL A 203 -9.47 -13.18 2.98
N GLU A 204 -8.51 -13.19 3.88
CA GLU A 204 -8.04 -11.98 4.56
C GLU A 204 -6.60 -11.71 4.14
N VAL A 205 -6.24 -10.44 3.97
CA VAL A 205 -4.84 -10.04 3.80
C VAL A 205 -4.51 -9.09 4.93
N MET A 206 -3.73 -9.57 5.90
CA MET A 206 -3.21 -8.77 7.00
C MET A 206 -2.20 -7.77 6.46
N VAL A 207 -2.34 -6.50 6.85
CA VAL A 207 -1.39 -5.43 6.58
C VAL A 207 -0.55 -5.21 7.82
N CYS A 208 0.73 -5.55 7.72
CA CYS A 208 1.70 -5.41 8.79
C CYS A 208 2.78 -4.40 8.42
N PHE A 209 3.20 -3.61 9.40
CA PHE A 209 4.41 -2.80 9.31
C PHE A 209 5.60 -3.58 9.86
N LYS A 210 6.71 -3.50 9.14
CA LYS A 210 8.00 -3.92 9.68
C LYS A 210 9.09 -3.01 9.13
N PRO A 211 9.97 -2.45 9.99
CA PRO A 211 11.13 -1.73 9.51
C PRO A 211 12.07 -2.72 8.84
N TYR A 212 12.92 -2.27 7.92
CA TYR A 212 13.87 -3.16 7.26
C TYR A 212 15.22 -3.20 8.02
N PRO A 213 15.91 -4.36 8.09
CA PRO A 213 17.25 -4.44 8.68
C PRO A 213 18.27 -3.50 8.03
N PRO A 214 19.30 -3.05 8.76
CA PRO A 214 19.54 -3.29 10.19
C PRO A 214 18.63 -2.43 11.09
N TYR A 215 17.87 -3.08 11.98
CA TYR A 215 16.88 -2.44 12.85
C TYR A 215 17.47 -1.42 13.83
N ALA A 216 18.76 -1.57 14.17
CA ALA A 216 19.50 -0.62 15.01
C ALA A 216 19.54 0.81 14.44
N HIS A 217 19.32 0.95 13.13
CA HIS A 217 19.31 2.25 12.45
C HIS A 217 17.89 2.75 12.19
N PHE A 218 16.86 1.98 12.54
CA PHE A 218 15.48 2.44 12.43
C PHE A 218 15.27 3.64 13.35
N ARG A 219 14.71 4.70 12.79
CA ARG A 219 14.36 5.93 13.49
C ARG A 219 12.88 6.18 13.29
N ARG A 220 12.19 6.50 14.37
CA ARG A 220 10.80 6.94 14.24
C ARG A 220 10.77 8.28 13.52
N PRO A 221 9.85 8.50 12.57
CA PRO A 221 9.62 9.83 12.02
C PRO A 221 9.41 10.84 13.15
N GLY A 222 10.19 11.94 13.14
CA GLY A 222 10.14 12.98 14.18
C GLY A 222 11.05 12.75 15.40
N GLU A 223 11.76 11.62 15.48
CA GLU A 223 12.73 11.40 16.55
C GLU A 223 13.98 12.27 16.33
N PRO A 224 14.40 13.09 17.31
CA PRO A 224 15.59 13.91 17.17
C PRO A 224 16.84 13.04 17.03
N VAL A 225 17.77 13.46 16.18
CA VAL A 225 19.08 12.80 16.03
C VAL A 225 19.78 12.81 17.39
N ARG A 226 19.94 11.63 18.01
CA ARG A 226 20.82 11.49 19.18
C ARG A 226 22.22 11.91 18.77
N GLY A 227 22.65 13.09 19.21
CA GLY A 227 23.98 13.64 18.93
C GLY A 227 24.00 15.12 18.55
N VAL A 228 22.89 15.72 18.11
CA VAL A 228 22.84 17.15 17.84
C VAL A 228 22.24 17.88 19.05
N ARG A 229 23.10 18.35 19.96
CA ARG A 229 22.74 19.40 20.90
C ARG A 229 22.17 20.58 20.09
N ARG A 230 20.92 20.96 20.33
CA ARG A 230 20.42 22.26 19.86
C ARG A 230 21.35 23.35 20.42
N PRO A 231 21.99 24.19 19.60
CA PRO A 231 22.70 25.35 20.10
C PRO A 231 21.69 26.38 20.59
N GLY A 232 21.82 26.80 21.84
CA GLY A 232 21.35 28.10 22.34
C GLY A 232 19.85 28.22 22.63
N ALA A 233 19.45 27.87 23.85
CA ALA A 233 18.47 28.70 24.55
C ALA A 233 19.27 29.57 25.54
N PRO A 234 19.13 30.91 25.52
CA PRO A 234 19.93 31.78 26.37
C PRO A 234 19.57 31.58 27.85
N ALA A 235 20.61 31.52 28.68
CA ALA A 235 20.49 31.43 30.12
C ALA A 235 19.71 32.64 30.66
N THR A 236 18.59 32.38 31.33
CA THR A 236 17.82 33.36 32.08
C THR A 236 18.68 33.93 33.20
N ARG A 237 18.92 35.25 33.15
CA ARG A 237 19.61 36.03 34.20
C ARG A 237 18.95 35.82 35.58
N PRO A 238 19.73 35.77 36.67
CA PRO A 238 19.15 35.72 38.02
C PRO A 238 18.48 37.06 38.37
N ARG A 239 17.27 36.97 38.94
CA ARG A 239 16.53 38.12 39.50
C ARG A 239 17.24 38.62 40.75
N ARG A 240 17.46 39.94 40.80
CA ARG A 240 17.97 40.72 41.95
C ARG A 240 16.92 40.72 43.07
N PRO A 241 17.29 40.58 44.36
CA PRO A 241 16.33 40.65 45.45
C PRO A 241 15.84 42.09 45.67
N ALA A 242 14.55 42.23 46.01
CA ALA A 242 13.92 43.50 46.33
C ALA A 242 14.31 43.98 47.73
N ALA A 243 14.64 45.27 47.85
CA ALA A 243 14.78 45.96 49.13
C ALA A 243 13.39 46.26 49.70
N ALA A 244 13.21 45.98 50.99
CA ALA A 244 12.05 46.35 51.78
C ALA A 244 12.14 47.82 52.26
N PRO A 245 11.02 48.52 52.44
CA PRO A 245 10.92 49.62 53.39
C PRO A 245 10.70 49.12 54.82
#